data_AF-A0AAD7I845-F1
#
_entry.id   AF-A0AAD7I845-F1
#
_cell.length_a   1.000
_cell.length_b   1.000
_cell.length_c   1.000
_cell.angle_alpha   90.00
_cell.angle_beta   90.00
_cell.angle_gamma   90.00
#
_symmetry.space_group_name_H-M   'P 1'
#
loop_
_entity.id
_entity.type
_entity.pdbx_description
1 polymer ?
#
loop_
_entity_poly.entity_id
_entity_poly.type
_entity_poly.pdbx_seq_one_letter_code
_entity_poly.pdbx_strand_id
1 'polypeptide(L)' 'IPDLLVLSVGIDNLRIEDQLNFRQPSGDVVLNIRGMVYHSQTGRHFTSITVDREGTLWYHDGIRTGRGCINMGTMKD' A
#
# COMPACT_ATOMS: atom_id res chain seq x y z
N ILE A 1 4.46 17.63 -8.04
CA ILE A 1 3.81 16.33 -7.69
C ILE A 1 4.01 16.15 -6.20
N PRO A 2 3.03 15.64 -5.44
CA PRO A 2 3.18 15.43 -4.00
C PRO A 2 4.18 14.31 -3.70
N ASP A 3 4.87 14.40 -2.57
CA ASP A 3 5.76 13.35 -2.08
C ASP A 3 5.00 12.09 -1.64
N LEU A 4 3.70 12.23 -1.34
CA LEU A 4 2.78 11.15 -1.00
C LEU A 4 1.42 11.39 -1.66
N LEU A 5 0.95 10.41 -2.42
CA LEU A 5 -0.39 10.39 -3.00
C LEU A 5 -1.24 9.35 -2.29
N VAL A 6 -2.42 9.75 -1.81
CA VAL A 6 -3.41 8.86 -1.20
C VAL A 6 -4.63 8.76 -2.12
N LEU A 7 -4.97 7.54 -2.52
CA LEU A 7 -6.14 7.25 -3.36
C LEU A 7 -7.17 6.47 -2.55
N SER A 8 -8.41 6.96 -2.50
CA SER A 8 -9.53 6.23 -1.92
C SER A 8 -10.36 5.62 -3.04
N VAL A 9 -10.51 4.30 -3.03
CA VAL A 9 -11.23 3.55 -4.07
C VAL A 9 -12.36 2.76 -3.43
N GLY A 10 -13.58 2.89 -3.97
CA GLY A 10 -14.79 2.23 -3.47
C GLY A 10 -15.26 1.07 -4.36
N ILE A 11 -14.33 0.30 -4.93
CA ILE A 11 -14.66 -0.81 -5.85
C ILE A 11 -14.12 -2.14 -5.31
N ASP A 12 -14.80 -3.22 -5.66
CA ASP A 12 -14.32 -4.59 -5.45
C ASP A 12 -13.40 -5.03 -6.60
N ASN A 13 -12.55 -6.05 -6.35
CA ASN A 13 -11.64 -6.65 -7.35
C ASN A 13 -10.66 -5.66 -8.00
N LEU A 14 -10.07 -4.78 -7.19
CA LEU A 14 -9.05 -3.84 -7.65
C LEU A 14 -7.72 -4.57 -7.90
N ARG A 15 -7.10 -4.29 -9.04
CA ARG A 15 -5.70 -4.58 -9.32
C ARG A 15 -4.90 -3.28 -9.24
N ILE A 16 -3.86 -3.26 -8.42
CA ILE A 16 -2.96 -2.12 -8.25
C ILE A 16 -1.59 -2.56 -8.73
N GLU A 17 -0.99 -1.78 -9.64
CA GLU A 17 0.41 -1.93 -10.01
C GLU A 17 1.30 -1.24 -8.96
N ASP A 18 2.55 -1.69 -8.85
CA ASP A 18 3.51 -1.21 -7.84
C ASP A 18 3.96 0.25 -8.07
N GLN A 19 3.81 0.77 -9.28
CA GLN A 19 4.25 2.10 -9.69
C GLN A 19 3.16 2.92 -10.38
N LEU A 20 3.17 4.23 -10.12
CA LEU A 20 2.36 5.22 -10.82
C LEU A 20 3.26 6.26 -11.48
N ASN A 21 3.18 6.34 -12.81
CA ASN A 21 4.03 7.21 -13.63
C ASN A 21 3.30 8.49 -14.02
N PHE A 22 3.89 9.65 -13.70
CA PHE A 22 3.41 10.96 -14.11
C PHE A 22 4.33 11.55 -15.16
N ARG A 23 3.79 11.77 -16.36
CA ARG A 23 4.52 12.43 -17.43
C ARG A 23 4.40 13.94 -17.29
N GLN A 24 5.54 14.64 -17.27
CA GLN A 24 5.58 16.09 -17.20
C GLN A 24 6.55 16.68 -18.23
N PRO A 25 6.37 17.95 -18.64
CA PRO A 25 7.33 18.62 -19.51
C PRO A 25 8.75 18.67 -18.92
N SER A 26 8.88 18.70 -17.59
CA SER A 26 10.15 18.72 -16.86
C SER A 26 10.79 17.35 -16.65
N GLY A 27 10.13 16.27 -17.06
CA GLY A 27 10.56 14.89 -16.83
C GLY A 27 9.47 14.02 -16.23
N ASP A 28 9.66 12.70 -16.34
CA ASP A 28 8.75 11.73 -15.75
C ASP A 28 9.02 11.60 -14.25
N VAL A 29 7.95 11.46 -13.46
CA VAL A 29 8.01 11.25 -12.01
C VAL A 29 7.31 9.94 -11.69
N VAL A 30 7.99 9.08 -10.93
CA VAL A 30 7.49 7.76 -10.51
C VAL A 30 7.13 7.80 -9.03
N LEU A 31 5.91 7.39 -8.69
CA LEU A 31 5.51 7.12 -7.31
C LEU A 31 5.40 5.61 -7.11
N ASN A 32 6.15 5.07 -6.15
CA ASN A 32 6.07 3.66 -5.74
C ASN A 32 5.02 3.48 -4.66
N ILE A 33 4.31 2.35 -4.67
CA ILE A 33 3.34 2.00 -3.64
C ILE A 33 4.02 1.90 -2.26
N ARG A 34 3.41 2.54 -1.26
CA ARG A 34 3.92 2.53 0.13
C ARG A 34 3.01 1.79 1.10
N GLY A 35 1.83 1.39 0.65
CA GLY A 35 0.94 0.56 1.44
C GLY A 35 -0.50 0.67 0.95
N MET A 36 -1.35 -0.09 1.62
CA MET A 36 -2.78 -0.11 1.40
C MET A 36 -3.49 -0.33 2.72
N VAL A 37 -4.58 0.41 2.94
CA VAL A 37 -5.55 0.14 4.00
C VAL A 37 -6.80 -0.39 3.32
N TYR A 38 -7.26 -1.56 3.74
CA TYR A 38 -8.41 -2.22 3.13
C TYR A 38 -9.34 -2.78 4.19
N HIS A 39 -10.62 -2.79 3.89
CA HIS A 39 -11.65 -3.32 4.76
C HIS A 39 -11.82 -4.82 4.50
N SER A 40 -11.92 -5.62 5.56
CA SER A 40 -12.23 -7.05 5.43
C SER A 40 -13.65 -7.24 4.89
N GLN A 41 -13.85 -8.16 3.94
CA GLN A 41 -15.20 -8.48 3.44
C GLN A 41 -16.14 -9.01 4.53
N THR A 42 -15.61 -9.67 5.56
CA THR A 42 -16.42 -10.41 6.55
C THR A 42 -16.48 -9.76 7.92
N GLY A 43 -15.90 -8.57 8.12
CA GLY A 43 -15.91 -7.91 9.42
C GLY A 43 -15.77 -6.39 9.34
N ARG A 44 -16.23 -5.68 10.38
CA ARG A 44 -16.06 -4.22 10.54
C ARG A 44 -14.64 -3.89 11.01
N HIS A 45 -13.67 -4.19 10.17
CA HIS A 45 -12.27 -4.15 10.56
C HIS A 45 -11.37 -3.78 9.38
N PHE A 46 -10.52 -2.78 9.59
CA PHE A 46 -9.51 -2.36 8.62
C PHE A 46 -8.20 -3.06 8.89
N THR A 47 -7.58 -3.51 7.81
CA THR A 47 -6.28 -4.15 7.80
C THR A 47 -5.37 -3.36 6.88
N SER A 48 -4.06 -3.39 7.13
CA SER A 48 -3.10 -2.71 6.30
C SER A 48 -1.91 -3.57 5.92
N ILE A 49 -1.34 -3.23 4.77
CA ILE A 49 0.00 -3.64 4.35
C ILE A 49 0.79 -2.35 4.15
N THR A 50 2.00 -2.26 4.69
CA THR A 50 2.92 -1.14 4.50
C THR A 50 4.19 -1.66 3.83
N VAL A 51 4.77 -0.85 2.94
CA VAL A 51 6.05 -1.13 2.27
C VAL A 51 7.11 -0.19 2.83
N ASP A 52 8.13 -0.74 3.48
CA ASP A 52 9.26 0.06 3.97
C ASP A 52 10.21 0.49 2.84
N ARG A 53 11.30 1.18 3.20
CA ARG A 53 12.23 1.74 2.20
C ARG A 53 12.96 0.66 1.41
N GLU A 54 13.12 -0.50 2.02
CA GLU A 54 13.79 -1.69 1.52
C GLU A 54 12.85 -2.60 0.71
N GLY A 55 11.56 -2.24 0.60
CA GLY A 55 10.57 -3.05 -0.12
C GLY A 55 9.96 -4.16 0.73
N THR A 56 10.25 -4.22 2.04
CA THR A 56 9.67 -5.19 2.96
C THR A 56 8.20 -4.89 3.20
N LEU A 57 7.38 -5.94 3.15
CA LEU A 57 5.95 -5.90 3.39
C LEU A 57 5.64 -6.18 4.85
N TRP A 58 4.88 -5.27 5.46
CA TRP A 58 4.47 -5.34 6.86
C TRP A 58 2.94 -5.35 6.97
N TYR A 59 2.38 -6.46 7.45
CA TYR A 59 0.96 -6.63 7.71
C TYR A 59 0.59 -6.15 9.13
N HIS A 60 -0.53 -5.43 9.25
CA HIS A 60 -1.09 -5.01 10.53
C HIS A 60 -2.61 -5.08 10.54
N ASP A 61 -3.19 -5.68 11.58
CA ASP A 61 -4.63 -5.75 11.80
C ASP A 61 -5.04 -5.27 13.22
N GLY A 62 -4.10 -4.95 14.11
CA GLY A 62 -4.41 -4.48 15.46
C GLY A 62 -5.16 -5.46 16.38
N ILE A 63 -5.74 -6.54 15.86
CA ILE A 63 -6.46 -7.59 16.57
C ILE A 63 -5.50 -8.74 16.86
N ARG A 64 -4.94 -9.35 15.80
CA ARG A 64 -3.94 -10.42 15.91
C ARG A 64 -2.55 -9.84 16.12
N THR A 65 -2.25 -8.71 15.49
CA THR A 65 -0.92 -8.09 15.56
C THR A 65 -0.75 -7.21 16.81
N GLY A 66 -1.83 -6.80 17.47
CA GLY A 66 -1.79 -5.89 18.62
C GLY A 66 -1.06 -4.60 18.26
N ARG A 67 0.07 -4.31 18.94
CA ARG A 67 0.92 -3.15 18.63
C ARG A 67 2.04 -3.43 17.61
N GLY A 68 2.18 -4.68 17.17
CA GLY A 68 3.23 -5.10 16.25
C GLY A 68 2.77 -5.18 14.80
N CYS A 69 3.68 -5.62 13.93
CA CYS A 69 3.43 -5.95 12.54
C CYS A 69 3.97 -7.36 12.24
N ILE A 70 3.41 -8.01 11.23
CA ILE A 70 3.88 -9.30 10.72
C ILE A 70 4.66 -9.06 9.43
N ASN A 71 5.88 -9.58 9.33
CA ASN A 71 6.67 -9.55 8.11
C ASN A 71 6.06 -10.52 7.08
N MET A 72 5.78 -10.03 5.87
CA MET A 72 5.14 -10.77 4.79
C MET A 72 6.12 -11.09 3.63
N GLY A 73 7.41 -10.83 3.81
CA GLY A 73 8.44 -10.90 2.78
C GLY A 73 8.71 -9.54 2.15
N THR A 74 9.23 -9.56 0.93
CA THR A 74 9.56 -8.35 0.15
C THR A 74 8.71 -8.31 -1.11
N MET A 75 8.40 -7.09 -1.58
CA MET A 75 8.03 -6.95 -2.99
C MET A 75 9.25 -7.39 -3.80
N LYS A 76 9.11 -8.49 -4.54
CA LYS A 76 10.15 -8.89 -5.50
C LYS A 76 10.08 -7.93 -6.68
N ASP A 77 11.24 -7.54 -7.19
CA ASP A 77 11.40 -6.94 -8.51
C ASP A 77 10.85 -7.87 -9.62
#